data_AF-A0A3D3UGE6-F1
#
_entry.id   AF-A0A3D3UGE6-F1
#
_cell.length_a   1.000
_cell.length_b   1.000
_cell.length_c   1.000
_cell.angle_alpha   90.00
_cell.angle_beta   90.00
_cell.angle_gamma   90.00
#
_symmetry.space_group_name_H-M   'P 1'
#
loop_
_entity.id
_entity.type
_entity.pdbx_description
1 polymer ?
#
loop_
_entity_poly.entity_id
_entity_poly.type
_entity_poly.pdbx_seq_one_letter_code
_entity_poly.pdbx_strand_id
1 'polypeptide(L)' 'MTVEPTASTFIDAPDVTASVRDLFGIDSDMQVPAFSEGNEYVPDRDETYLFDRETTLAILAGFAFNR' A
#
# COMPACT_ATOMS: atom_id res chain seq x y z
N MET A 1 5.13 -33.19 -18.73
CA MET A 1 4.02 -32.29 -18.36
C MET A 1 4.64 -30.92 -18.21
N THR A 2 4.41 -30.06 -19.19
CA THR A 2 4.93 -28.70 -19.27
C THR A 2 4.25 -27.88 -18.18
N VAL A 3 5.02 -27.34 -17.23
CA VAL A 3 4.51 -26.33 -16.29
C VAL A 3 4.36 -25.04 -17.09
N GLU A 4 3.12 -24.66 -17.40
CA GLU A 4 2.82 -23.35 -17.96
C GLU A 4 3.17 -22.28 -16.92
N PRO A 5 3.71 -21.12 -17.32
CA PRO A 5 3.91 -20.02 -16.38
C PRO A 5 2.52 -19.56 -15.96
N THR A 6 2.14 -19.83 -14.71
CA THR A 6 0.92 -19.28 -14.13
C THR A 6 1.05 -17.76 -14.19
N ALA A 7 0.31 -17.13 -15.10
CA ALA A 7 0.21 -15.69 -15.19
C ALA A 7 -0.09 -15.17 -13.78
N SER A 8 0.78 -14.29 -13.25
CA SER A 8 0.58 -13.73 -11.92
C SER A 8 -0.80 -13.08 -11.90
N THR A 9 -1.70 -13.60 -11.06
CA THR A 9 -3.06 -13.07 -10.91
C THR A 9 -3.07 -11.78 -10.07
N PHE A 10 -1.91 -11.13 -9.94
CA PHE A 10 -1.76 -9.94 -9.12
C PHE A 10 -2.21 -8.71 -9.88
N ILE A 11 -2.71 -7.73 -9.15
CA ILE A 11 -3.05 -6.43 -9.70
C ILE A 11 -1.75 -5.69 -10.01
N ASP A 12 -1.54 -5.31 -11.26
CA ASP A 12 -0.28 -4.70 -11.73
C ASP A 12 -0.13 -3.22 -11.35
N ALA A 13 -1.20 -2.57 -10.95
CA ALA A 13 -1.22 -1.16 -10.55
C ALA A 13 -2.25 -0.91 -9.43
N PRO A 14 -2.05 0.08 -8.56
CA PRO A 14 -3.02 0.45 -7.54
C PRO A 14 -4.41 0.71 -8.15
N ASP A 15 -5.44 0.07 -7.61
CA ASP A 15 -6.81 0.11 -8.11
C ASP A 15 -7.77 0.91 -7.21
N VAL A 16 -7.32 1.29 -6.02
CA VAL A 16 -8.10 2.09 -5.06
C VAL A 16 -7.28 3.25 -4.49
N THR A 17 -7.97 4.16 -3.80
CA THR A 17 -7.34 5.20 -2.97
C THR A 17 -7.68 4.97 -1.51
N ALA A 18 -6.73 5.24 -0.63
CA ALA A 18 -6.88 5.01 0.80
C ALA A 18 -6.44 6.21 1.64
N SER A 19 -7.17 6.40 2.74
CA SER A 19 -7.01 7.52 3.67
C SER A 19 -5.83 7.27 4.60
N VAL A 20 -4.89 8.21 4.61
CA VAL A 20 -3.71 8.14 5.50
C VAL A 20 -4.15 8.17 6.97
N ARG A 21 -5.20 8.93 7.28
CA ARG A 21 -5.83 9.00 8.60
C ARG A 21 -6.33 7.64 9.04
N ASP A 22 -7.03 6.92 8.18
CA ASP A 22 -7.65 5.65 8.55
C ASP A 22 -6.63 4.50 8.60
N LEU A 23 -5.61 4.54 7.74
CA LEU A 23 -4.60 3.48 7.67
C LEU A 23 -3.49 3.58 8.70
N PHE A 24 -3.03 4.81 8.98
CA PHE A 24 -1.85 5.06 9.81
C PHE A 24 -2.17 5.84 11.08
N GLY A 25 -3.43 6.27 11.29
CA GLY A 25 -3.82 7.09 12.44
C GLY A 25 -3.22 8.50 12.44
N ILE A 26 -2.69 8.95 11.31
CA ILE A 26 -2.05 10.27 11.18
C ILE A 26 -3.11 11.29 10.78
N ASP A 27 -3.28 12.36 11.57
CA ASP A 27 -4.19 13.46 11.24
C ASP A 27 -3.74 14.18 9.96
N SER A 28 -4.29 13.75 8.83
CA SER A 28 -4.02 14.23 7.49
C SER A 28 -5.21 13.91 6.59
N ASP A 29 -5.55 14.83 5.68
CA ASP A 29 -6.57 14.60 4.65
C ASP A 29 -5.98 14.00 3.37
N MET A 30 -4.72 13.55 3.42
CA MET A 30 -4.03 12.93 2.29
C MET A 30 -4.66 11.57 1.95
N GLN A 31 -4.83 11.35 0.65
CA GLN A 31 -5.24 10.08 0.06
C GLN A 31 -4.09 9.56 -0.80
N VAL A 32 -3.83 8.26 -0.74
CA VAL A 32 -2.75 7.61 -1.50
C VAL A 32 -3.29 6.48 -2.38
N PRO A 33 -2.68 6.19 -3.55
CA PRO A 33 -2.98 4.98 -4.30
C PRO A 33 -2.66 3.73 -3.46
N ALA A 34 -3.53 2.73 -3.51
CA ALA A 34 -3.39 1.46 -2.80
C ALA A 34 -3.95 0.30 -3.63
N PHE A 35 -3.60 -0.91 -3.24
CA PHE A 35 -4.19 -2.14 -3.79
C PHE A 35 -5.35 -2.58 -2.90
N SER A 36 -6.48 -2.97 -3.52
CA SER A 36 -7.64 -3.48 -2.77
C SER A 36 -7.42 -4.88 -2.18
N GLU A 37 -6.53 -5.66 -2.80
CA GLU A 37 -6.21 -7.02 -2.41
C GLU A 37 -4.70 -7.18 -2.15
N GLY A 38 -4.35 -7.82 -1.03
CA GLY A 38 -2.98 -8.25 -0.75
C GLY A 38 -2.66 -9.57 -1.47
N ASN A 39 -1.37 -9.88 -1.60
CA ASN A 39 -0.90 -11.15 -2.16
C ASN A 39 0.12 -11.82 -1.22
N GLU A 40 0.65 -12.98 -1.63
CA GLU A 40 1.61 -13.77 -0.83
C GLU A 40 2.92 -13.03 -0.48
N TYR A 41 3.24 -11.95 -1.18
CA TYR A 41 4.41 -11.11 -0.91
C TYR A 41 4.11 -9.95 0.06
N VAL A 42 2.84 -9.68 0.35
CA VAL A 42 2.43 -8.66 1.32
C VAL A 42 2.44 -9.32 2.70
N PRO A 43 3.27 -8.84 3.65
CA PRO A 43 3.28 -9.39 5.00
C PRO A 43 1.98 -9.08 5.75
N ASP A 44 1.70 -9.90 6.75
CA ASP A 44 0.60 -9.65 7.69
C ASP A 44 0.80 -8.32 8.44
N ARG A 45 -0.32 -7.70 8.86
CA ARG A 45 -0.27 -6.45 9.63
C ARG A 45 0.25 -6.70 11.04
N ASP A 46 1.25 -5.92 11.44
CA ASP A 46 1.77 -5.90 12.81
C ASP A 46 1.24 -4.68 13.55
N GLU A 47 0.39 -4.90 14.56
CA GLU A 47 -0.19 -3.84 15.39
C GLU A 47 0.83 -3.15 16.31
N THR A 48 2.00 -3.75 16.50
CA THR A 48 3.09 -3.19 17.31
C THR A 48 4.04 -2.31 16.51
N TYR A 49 3.89 -2.29 15.18
CA TYR A 49 4.72 -1.46 14.32
C TYR A 49 4.40 0.02 14.53
N LEU A 50 5.41 0.79 14.95
CA LEU A 50 5.27 2.21 15.21
C LEU A 50 5.69 3.03 13.99
N PHE A 51 4.72 3.71 13.39
CA PHE A 51 4.96 4.63 12.30
C PHE A 51 5.48 5.98 12.80
N ASP A 52 6.65 6.41 12.33
CA ASP A 52 7.07 7.80 12.48
C ASP A 52 6.24 8.69 11.54
N ARG A 53 5.61 9.72 12.10
CA ARG A 53 4.65 10.56 11.36
C ARG A 53 5.29 11.27 10.17
N GLU A 54 6.43 11.93 10.39
CA GLU A 54 7.04 12.77 9.36
C GLU A 54 7.60 11.92 8.22
N THR A 55 8.29 10.83 8.57
CA THR A 55 8.83 9.88 7.60
C THR A 55 7.73 9.21 6.81
N THR A 56 6.65 8.78 7.47
CA THR A 56 5.51 8.14 6.82
C THR A 56 4.86 9.10 5.82
N LEU A 57 4.58 10.34 6.22
CA LEU A 57 4.00 11.34 5.31
C LEU A 57 4.92 11.67 4.13
N ALA A 58 6.23 11.77 4.33
CA ALA A 58 7.18 12.04 3.25
C ALA A 58 7.19 10.92 2.19
N ILE A 59 7.16 9.66 2.63
CA ILE A 59 7.09 8.49 1.74
C ILE A 59 5.75 8.46 0.99
N LEU A 60 4.65 8.65 1.71
CA LEU A 60 3.29 8.64 1.15
C LEU A 60 3.06 9.77 0.14
N ALA A 61 3.63 10.95 0.37
CA ALA A 61 3.60 12.05 -0.59
C ALA A 61 4.31 11.68 -1.91
N GLY A 62 5.38 10.89 -1.84
CA GLY A 62 6.04 10.32 -3.02
C GLY A 62 5.07 9.49 -3.87
N PHE A 63 4.30 8.59 -3.25
CA PHE A 63 3.31 7.79 -3.97
C PHE A 63 2.12 8.60 -4.51
N ALA A 64 1.64 9.59 -3.76
CA ALA A 64 0.48 10.38 -4.17
C ALA A 64 0.76 11.38 -5.29
N PHE A 65 1.94 12.01 -5.29
CA PHE A 65 2.21 13.18 -6.12
C PHE A 65 3.36 13.02 -7.12
N ASN A 66 4.24 12.02 -6.96
CA ASN A 66 5.33 11.77 -7.88
C ASN A 66 5.03 10.54 -8.74
N ARG A 67 4.31 10.79 -9.84
CA ARG A 67 3.90 9.78 -10.84
C ARG A 67 4.63 9.99 -12.16
#